data_AF-A0A0M9E7Q8-F1
#
_entry.id   AF-A0A0M9E7Q8-F1
#
_cell.length_a   1.000
_cell.length_b   1.000
_cell.length_c   1.000
_cell.angle_alpha   90.00
_cell.angle_beta   90.00
_cell.angle_gamma   90.00
#
_symmetry.space_group_name_H-M   'P 1'
#
loop_
_entity.id
_entity.type
_entity.pdbx_description
1 polymer ?
#
loop_
_entity_poly.entity_id
_entity_poly.type
_entity_poly.pdbx_seq_one_letter_code
_entity_poly.pdbx_strand_id
1 'polypeptide(L)'
;MTYRFLRFFLLLAMLINIQLVNAHSDEIITLMRQCMKGSNANVPIYISFMPFVDIDTKTSSFMTEHATLLYEDMKNFYTELQPILGFKVNASGHSVPSNDMNVYKMMEIINRSGISESNKFSLLENQFLDPYKTDIIITAAYRNAKESLDMIIYFIVKSKKRVIASDMSFSKLTFFCEKMIPFSRASKTVICKNKEDASLVIYLQMFLEKLCPGLINQLTGNFNTNNSGNNQKLQSKSNQQVSLIYITQLSFMDPFLGYSLNNTPQGNLIDKAVSTGIKQASQSNSAIAFNKSGHRINNTNPNCNKLINIIFDPNLEQKQKMSRVTSDLLTPHKTDCIVTGQLITQRNPPDLRVMLIRNNNTIDTQQVPISKNLFCLDPNNPSQKTLCPGMHDKIVQAVKEL
;
A
#
# COMPACT_ATOMS: atom_id res chain seq x y z
N MET A 1 -22.21 -23.95 -4.77
CA MET A 1 -21.84 -22.61 -5.29
C MET A 1 -22.31 -21.48 -4.37
N THR A 2 -23.51 -21.58 -3.78
CA THR A 2 -24.17 -20.54 -2.96
C THR A 2 -23.40 -20.07 -1.72
N TYR A 3 -22.82 -20.97 -0.90
CA TYR A 3 -22.12 -20.56 0.33
C TYR A 3 -20.81 -19.79 0.07
N ARG A 4 -20.05 -20.20 -0.96
CA ARG A 4 -18.76 -19.57 -1.31
C ARG A 4 -18.94 -18.20 -1.98
N PHE A 5 -19.95 -18.07 -2.83
CA PHE A 5 -20.33 -16.79 -3.43
C PHE A 5 -20.76 -15.81 -2.33
N LEU A 6 -21.62 -16.24 -1.41
CA LEU A 6 -22.04 -15.43 -0.26
C LEU A 6 -20.86 -14.98 0.61
N ARG A 7 -19.87 -15.84 0.86
CA ARG A 7 -18.67 -15.48 1.66
C ARG A 7 -17.84 -14.37 0.99
N PHE A 8 -17.59 -14.46 -0.32
CA PHE A 8 -16.90 -13.39 -1.06
C PHE A 8 -17.66 -12.06 -0.99
N PHE A 9 -18.98 -12.09 -1.23
CA PHE A 9 -19.81 -10.90 -1.16
C PHE A 9 -19.88 -10.34 0.26
N LEU A 10 -19.95 -11.15 1.30
CA LEU A 10 -19.89 -10.70 2.69
C LEU A 10 -18.55 -10.04 3.03
N LEU A 11 -17.42 -10.58 2.56
CA LEU A 11 -16.09 -10.00 2.77
C LEU A 11 -15.92 -8.69 2.01
N LEU A 12 -16.40 -8.64 0.76
CA LEU A 12 -16.45 -7.43 -0.06
C LEU A 12 -17.38 -6.38 0.58
N ALA A 13 -18.49 -6.80 1.17
CA ALA A 13 -19.45 -5.96 1.91
C ALA A 13 -18.87 -5.45 3.25
N MET A 14 -18.04 -6.25 3.93
CA MET A 14 -17.27 -5.78 5.08
C MET A 14 -16.25 -4.70 4.69
N LEU A 15 -15.68 -4.78 3.47
CA LEU A 15 -14.77 -3.76 2.94
C LEU A 15 -15.49 -2.51 2.39
N ILE A 16 -16.70 -2.65 1.83
CA ILE A 16 -17.37 -1.60 1.02
C ILE A 16 -18.74 -1.17 1.61
N ASN A 17 -19.03 -1.47 2.87
CA ASN A 17 -20.31 -1.18 3.56
C ASN A 17 -21.44 -2.16 3.16
N ILE A 18 -22.11 -2.73 4.17
CA ILE A 18 -22.74 -4.07 4.09
C ILE A 18 -23.98 -4.14 3.17
N GLN A 19 -24.71 -3.05 3.00
CA GLN A 19 -26.04 -3.08 2.37
C GLN A 19 -26.01 -3.03 0.82
N LEU A 20 -24.89 -2.67 0.19
CA LEU A 20 -24.85 -2.32 -1.24
C LEU A 20 -24.30 -3.45 -2.15
N VAL A 21 -23.49 -4.33 -1.58
CA VAL A 21 -22.72 -5.33 -2.33
C VAL A 21 -23.60 -6.46 -2.90
N ASN A 22 -24.78 -6.71 -2.33
CA ASN A 22 -25.75 -7.65 -2.89
C ASN A 22 -26.57 -7.08 -4.06
N ALA A 23 -26.70 -5.76 -4.18
CA ALA A 23 -27.50 -5.12 -5.24
C ALA A 23 -26.68 -4.83 -6.52
N HIS A 24 -25.35 -4.69 -6.39
CA HIS A 24 -24.44 -4.26 -7.47
C HIS A 24 -23.31 -5.27 -7.76
N SER A 25 -23.53 -6.55 -7.44
CA SER A 25 -22.50 -7.58 -7.57
C SER A 25 -21.89 -7.68 -8.97
N ASP A 26 -22.73 -7.69 -9.99
CA ASP A 26 -22.31 -7.79 -11.39
C ASP A 26 -21.57 -6.54 -11.88
N GLU A 27 -21.96 -5.37 -11.38
CA GLU A 27 -21.30 -4.09 -11.68
C GLU A 27 -19.90 -4.05 -11.08
N ILE A 28 -19.74 -4.47 -9.81
CA ILE A 28 -18.44 -4.54 -9.15
C ILE A 28 -17.53 -5.54 -9.86
N ILE A 29 -18.03 -6.72 -10.21
CA ILE A 29 -17.28 -7.71 -10.98
C ILE A 29 -16.84 -7.13 -12.34
N THR A 30 -17.74 -6.41 -13.01
CA THR A 30 -17.45 -5.77 -14.30
C THR A 30 -16.36 -4.71 -14.15
N LEU A 31 -16.45 -3.84 -13.15
CA LEU A 31 -15.45 -2.81 -12.88
C LEU A 31 -14.09 -3.42 -12.48
N MET A 32 -14.08 -4.51 -11.70
CA MET A 32 -12.87 -5.27 -11.38
C MET A 32 -12.24 -5.84 -12.65
N ARG A 33 -13.03 -6.44 -13.55
CA ARG A 33 -12.54 -6.95 -14.85
C ARG A 33 -11.99 -5.82 -15.73
N GLN A 34 -12.70 -4.70 -15.81
CA GLN A 34 -12.29 -3.53 -16.59
C GLN A 34 -10.99 -2.91 -16.07
N CYS A 35 -10.85 -2.79 -14.75
CA CYS A 35 -9.63 -2.29 -14.13
C CYS A 35 -8.39 -3.13 -14.52
N MET A 36 -8.56 -4.44 -14.65
CA MET A 36 -7.47 -5.37 -14.92
C MET A 36 -7.13 -5.48 -16.42
N LYS A 37 -8.13 -5.41 -17.30
CA LYS A 37 -7.98 -5.60 -18.76
C LYS A 37 -8.10 -4.33 -19.60
N GLY A 38 -8.49 -3.21 -19.01
CA GLY A 38 -9.00 -2.09 -19.79
C GLY A 38 -10.38 -2.42 -20.39
N SER A 39 -10.59 -2.12 -21.66
CA SER A 39 -11.91 -2.11 -22.30
C SER A 39 -12.53 -3.49 -22.60
N ASN A 40 -11.78 -4.60 -22.50
CA ASN A 40 -12.24 -5.90 -23.01
C ASN A 40 -12.50 -6.94 -21.89
N ALA A 41 -13.69 -6.89 -21.31
CA ALA A 41 -14.08 -7.68 -20.13
C ALA A 41 -14.32 -9.19 -20.38
N ASN A 42 -14.37 -9.63 -21.64
CA ASN A 42 -14.80 -11.00 -22.02
C ASN A 42 -13.66 -12.02 -22.15
N VAL A 43 -12.39 -11.59 -22.06
CA VAL A 43 -11.24 -12.50 -22.15
C VAL A 43 -10.84 -12.91 -20.73
N PRO A 44 -10.48 -14.19 -20.46
CA PRO A 44 -10.01 -14.60 -19.12
C PRO A 44 -8.68 -13.93 -18.74
N ILE A 45 -8.49 -13.61 -17.46
CA ILE A 45 -7.19 -13.13 -16.91
C ILE A 45 -6.38 -14.34 -16.45
N TYR A 46 -5.17 -14.51 -16.97
CA TYR A 46 -4.29 -15.59 -16.58
C TYR A 46 -3.35 -15.17 -15.45
N ILE A 47 -3.47 -15.85 -14.32
CA ILE A 47 -2.67 -15.62 -13.11
C ILE A 47 -1.71 -16.80 -12.94
N SER A 48 -0.41 -16.52 -12.93
CA SER A 48 0.61 -17.50 -12.56
C SER A 48 1.03 -17.28 -11.11
N PHE A 49 0.71 -18.24 -10.26
CA PHE A 49 0.99 -18.21 -8.83
C PHE A 49 2.24 -19.04 -8.53
N MET A 50 3.34 -18.34 -8.22
CA MET A 50 4.65 -18.97 -8.02
C MET A 50 4.99 -19.15 -6.53
N PRO A 51 5.78 -20.17 -6.18
CA PRO A 51 6.24 -20.41 -4.82
C PRO A 51 6.87 -19.18 -4.17
N PHE A 52 6.81 -19.12 -2.85
CA PHE A 52 7.49 -18.08 -2.09
C PHE A 52 8.98 -18.40 -1.95
N VAL A 53 9.80 -17.35 -1.90
CA VAL A 53 11.25 -17.45 -1.75
C VAL A 53 11.64 -17.03 -0.35
N ASP A 54 12.41 -17.88 0.32
CA ASP A 54 13.05 -17.49 1.57
C ASP A 54 14.15 -16.45 1.27
N ILE A 55 14.07 -15.27 1.88
CA ILE A 55 15.00 -14.15 1.63
C ILE A 55 16.43 -14.53 2.00
N ASP A 56 16.59 -15.33 3.05
CA ASP A 56 17.90 -15.60 3.64
C ASP A 56 18.60 -16.73 2.86
N THR A 57 17.85 -17.74 2.40
CA THR A 57 18.41 -18.86 1.61
C THR A 57 18.28 -18.70 0.10
N LYS A 58 17.46 -17.75 -0.37
CA LYS A 58 17.14 -17.47 -1.78
C LYS A 58 16.60 -18.66 -2.56
N THR A 59 15.95 -19.61 -1.87
CA THR A 59 15.35 -20.78 -2.48
C THR A 59 13.85 -20.88 -2.16
N SER A 60 13.10 -21.46 -3.09
CA SER A 60 11.71 -21.88 -2.92
C SER A 60 11.56 -23.37 -2.60
N SER A 61 12.65 -24.16 -2.65
CA SER A 61 12.60 -25.61 -2.40
C SER A 61 12.28 -25.95 -0.94
N PHE A 62 12.58 -25.04 -0.02
CA PHE A 62 12.47 -25.26 1.43
C PHE A 62 11.59 -24.21 2.11
N MET A 63 10.35 -24.08 1.63
CA MET A 63 9.37 -23.24 2.31
C MET A 63 9.12 -23.77 3.73
N THR A 64 9.18 -22.86 4.70
CA THR A 64 8.79 -23.20 6.08
C THR A 64 7.31 -23.61 6.14
N GLU A 65 6.91 -24.35 7.17
CA GLU A 65 5.50 -24.78 7.32
C GLU A 65 4.53 -23.58 7.27
N HIS A 66 4.86 -22.50 7.98
CA HIS A 66 4.09 -21.25 8.00
C HIS A 66 3.97 -20.61 6.60
N ALA A 67 5.09 -20.52 5.86
CA ALA A 67 5.10 -19.97 4.50
C ALA A 67 4.30 -20.84 3.52
N THR A 68 4.40 -22.16 3.66
CA THR A 68 3.64 -23.12 2.85
C THR A 68 2.14 -22.98 3.08
N LEU A 69 1.71 -22.81 4.33
CA LEU A 69 0.30 -22.60 4.67
C LEU A 69 -0.24 -21.32 4.03
N LEU A 70 0.48 -20.19 4.14
CA LEU A 70 0.07 -18.94 3.51
C LEU A 70 0.08 -19.01 1.97
N TYR A 71 1.05 -19.72 1.39
CA TYR A 71 1.12 -19.94 -0.05
C TYR A 71 -0.13 -20.66 -0.55
N GLU A 72 -0.49 -21.78 0.07
CA GLU A 72 -1.67 -22.55 -0.32
C GLU A 72 -2.97 -21.80 -0.03
N ASP A 73 -3.07 -21.11 1.11
CA ASP A 73 -4.22 -20.30 1.48
C ASP A 73 -4.48 -19.17 0.46
N MET A 74 -3.44 -18.39 0.14
CA MET A 74 -3.54 -17.32 -0.85
C MET A 74 -3.83 -17.86 -2.26
N LYS A 75 -3.20 -18.98 -2.67
CA LYS A 75 -3.49 -19.64 -3.95
C LYS A 75 -4.93 -20.13 -4.04
N ASN A 76 -5.45 -20.72 -2.96
CA ASN A 76 -6.83 -21.17 -2.86
C ASN A 76 -7.79 -19.98 -2.98
N PHE A 77 -7.50 -18.87 -2.30
CA PHE A 77 -8.28 -17.64 -2.44
C PHE A 77 -8.40 -17.20 -3.91
N TYR A 78 -7.29 -17.08 -4.64
CA TYR A 78 -7.34 -16.70 -6.06
C TYR A 78 -8.07 -17.72 -6.94
N THR A 79 -7.97 -19.01 -6.59
CA THR A 79 -8.69 -20.09 -7.29
C THR A 79 -10.19 -20.01 -7.03
N GLU A 80 -10.60 -19.63 -5.81
CA GLU A 80 -12.00 -19.41 -5.44
C GLU A 80 -12.60 -18.17 -6.11
N LEU A 81 -11.78 -17.15 -6.41
CA LEU A 81 -12.19 -15.99 -7.19
C LEU A 81 -12.38 -16.29 -8.68
N GLN A 82 -11.85 -17.41 -9.17
CA GLN A 82 -11.90 -17.79 -10.59
C GLN A 82 -13.31 -17.75 -11.21
N PRO A 83 -14.35 -18.40 -10.64
CA PRO A 83 -15.70 -18.34 -11.18
C PRO A 83 -16.35 -16.95 -11.08
N ILE A 84 -15.90 -16.10 -10.16
CA ILE A 84 -16.48 -14.78 -9.91
C ILE A 84 -15.88 -13.77 -10.88
N LEU A 85 -14.56 -13.66 -10.89
CA LEU A 85 -13.83 -12.64 -11.63
C LEU A 85 -13.42 -13.10 -13.03
N GLY A 86 -13.63 -14.37 -13.38
CA GLY A 86 -13.30 -14.92 -14.70
C GLY A 86 -11.79 -15.12 -14.89
N PHE A 87 -11.06 -15.31 -13.80
CA PHE A 87 -9.63 -15.60 -13.86
C PHE A 87 -9.37 -17.03 -14.37
N LYS A 88 -8.10 -17.34 -14.58
CA LYS A 88 -7.58 -18.69 -14.77
C LYS A 88 -6.25 -18.77 -14.01
N VAL A 89 -6.25 -19.47 -12.88
CA VAL A 89 -5.06 -19.61 -12.03
C VAL A 89 -4.26 -20.83 -12.49
N ASN A 90 -2.97 -20.65 -12.75
CA ASN A 90 -2.03 -21.69 -13.18
C ASN A 90 -2.54 -22.52 -14.37
N ALA A 91 -3.21 -21.88 -15.33
CA ALA A 91 -3.72 -22.58 -16.51
C ALA A 91 -2.58 -23.06 -17.42
N SER A 92 -2.75 -24.26 -17.98
CA SER A 92 -1.77 -24.86 -18.90
C SER A 92 -1.50 -23.94 -20.09
N GLY A 93 -0.21 -23.78 -20.44
CA GLY A 93 0.27 -22.85 -21.47
C GLY A 93 0.14 -21.37 -21.12
N HIS A 94 -0.42 -21.04 -19.96
CA HIS A 94 -0.65 -19.66 -19.49
C HIS A 94 -0.07 -19.43 -18.09
N SER A 95 0.92 -20.24 -17.70
CA SER A 95 1.54 -20.22 -16.38
C SER A 95 3.03 -20.43 -16.51
N VAL A 96 3.78 -19.60 -15.78
CA VAL A 96 5.22 -19.71 -15.65
C VAL A 96 5.55 -20.96 -14.84
N PRO A 97 6.43 -21.86 -15.32
CA PRO A 97 6.85 -23.04 -14.59
C PRO A 97 7.42 -22.65 -13.23
N SER A 98 6.88 -23.25 -12.17
CA SER A 98 7.17 -22.94 -10.77
C SER A 98 8.48 -23.58 -10.25
N ASN A 99 9.48 -23.75 -11.12
CA ASN A 99 10.77 -24.29 -10.69
C ASN A 99 11.62 -23.20 -10.01
N ASP A 100 12.52 -23.62 -9.10
CA ASP A 100 13.33 -22.70 -8.29
C ASP A 100 14.15 -21.73 -9.13
N MET A 101 14.64 -22.16 -10.30
CA MET A 101 15.41 -21.33 -11.22
C MET A 101 14.60 -20.13 -11.74
N ASN A 102 13.35 -20.34 -12.13
CA ASN A 102 12.49 -19.27 -12.61
C ASN A 102 12.14 -18.28 -11.49
N VAL A 103 11.81 -18.80 -10.30
CA VAL A 103 11.49 -17.96 -9.15
C VAL A 103 12.72 -17.14 -8.73
N TYR A 104 13.90 -17.76 -8.67
CA TYR A 104 15.15 -17.08 -8.35
C TYR A 104 15.48 -15.96 -9.35
N LYS A 105 15.46 -16.24 -10.66
CA LYS A 105 15.72 -15.24 -11.70
C LYS A 105 14.75 -14.08 -11.64
N MET A 106 13.47 -14.36 -11.34
CA MET A 106 12.46 -13.33 -11.17
C MET A 106 12.78 -12.43 -9.97
N MET A 107 13.11 -13.02 -8.81
CA MET A 107 13.50 -12.27 -7.63
C MET A 107 14.79 -11.48 -7.83
N GLU A 108 15.73 -12.01 -8.60
CA GLU A 108 16.96 -11.30 -8.98
C GLU A 108 16.63 -10.04 -9.78
N ILE A 109 15.75 -10.13 -10.79
CA ILE A 109 15.34 -8.97 -11.59
C ILE A 109 14.60 -7.93 -10.73
N ILE A 110 13.64 -8.37 -9.91
CA ILE A 110 12.85 -7.49 -9.03
C ILE A 110 13.77 -6.71 -8.07
N ASN A 111 14.71 -7.42 -7.44
CA ASN A 111 15.60 -6.86 -6.41
C ASN A 111 16.86 -6.21 -6.98
N ARG A 112 17.05 -6.19 -8.30
CA ARG A 112 18.26 -5.63 -8.92
C ARG A 112 18.34 -4.12 -8.71
N SER A 113 19.38 -3.69 -7.99
CA SER A 113 19.68 -2.28 -7.78
C SER A 113 20.23 -1.64 -9.07
N GLY A 114 20.02 -0.34 -9.23
CA GLY A 114 20.56 0.44 -10.36
C GLY A 114 19.82 0.28 -11.69
N ILE A 115 18.71 -0.46 -11.73
CA ILE A 115 17.84 -0.59 -12.90
C ILE A 115 16.49 0.07 -12.61
N SER A 116 15.98 0.86 -13.56
CA SER A 116 14.65 1.47 -13.44
C SER A 116 13.54 0.42 -13.40
N GLU A 117 12.43 0.72 -12.74
CA GLU A 117 11.26 -0.17 -12.68
C GLU A 117 10.73 -0.55 -14.08
N SER A 118 10.76 0.40 -15.02
CA SER A 118 10.39 0.12 -16.42
C SER A 118 11.28 -0.95 -17.06
N ASN A 119 12.59 -0.90 -16.82
CA ASN A 119 13.54 -1.86 -17.37
C ASN A 119 13.43 -3.22 -16.66
N LYS A 120 13.21 -3.23 -15.35
CA LYS A 120 12.90 -4.47 -14.62
C LYS A 120 11.64 -5.13 -15.18
N PHE A 121 10.57 -4.35 -15.39
CA PHE A 121 9.34 -4.86 -15.97
C PHE A 121 9.57 -5.41 -17.39
N SER A 122 10.27 -4.70 -18.27
CA SER A 122 10.58 -5.20 -19.62
C SER A 122 11.34 -6.54 -19.60
N LEU A 123 12.28 -6.71 -18.67
CA LEU A 123 12.98 -7.98 -18.48
C LEU A 123 12.03 -9.09 -18.02
N LEU A 124 11.15 -8.80 -17.05
CA LEU A 124 10.14 -9.74 -16.56
C LEU A 124 9.12 -10.10 -17.64
N GLU A 125 8.69 -9.12 -18.44
CA GLU A 125 7.72 -9.31 -19.52
C GLU A 125 8.27 -10.25 -20.59
N ASN A 126 9.48 -9.96 -21.09
CA ASN A 126 10.13 -10.75 -22.12
C ASN A 126 10.46 -12.17 -21.66
N GLN A 127 10.82 -12.37 -20.38
CA GLN A 127 11.23 -13.68 -19.87
C GLN A 127 10.08 -14.53 -19.33
N PHE A 128 9.03 -13.91 -18.77
CA PHE A 128 8.01 -14.63 -18.00
C PHE A 128 6.57 -14.32 -18.39
N LEU A 129 6.23 -13.11 -18.85
CA LEU A 129 4.82 -12.81 -19.19
C LEU A 129 4.50 -13.20 -20.63
N ASP A 130 5.32 -12.78 -21.59
CA ASP A 130 5.08 -13.01 -23.01
C ASP A 130 5.19 -14.49 -23.42
N PRO A 131 6.26 -15.22 -23.05
CA PRO A 131 6.41 -16.61 -23.46
C PRO A 131 5.28 -17.51 -22.95
N TYR A 132 4.72 -17.16 -21.80
CA TYR A 132 3.69 -17.92 -21.11
C TYR A 132 2.33 -17.23 -21.17
N LYS A 133 2.11 -16.24 -22.04
CA LYS A 133 0.81 -15.53 -22.20
C LYS A 133 0.12 -15.21 -20.87
N THR A 134 0.92 -14.85 -19.87
CA THR A 134 0.47 -14.64 -18.49
C THR A 134 0.18 -13.15 -18.30
N ASP A 135 -0.95 -12.83 -17.68
CA ASP A 135 -1.33 -11.43 -17.41
C ASP A 135 -0.75 -10.95 -16.08
N ILE A 136 -0.73 -11.82 -15.07
CA ILE A 136 -0.30 -11.51 -13.72
C ILE A 136 0.57 -12.64 -13.17
N ILE A 137 1.71 -12.29 -12.58
CA ILE A 137 2.47 -13.21 -11.74
C ILE A 137 2.36 -12.76 -10.29
N ILE A 138 2.03 -13.70 -9.40
CA ILE A 138 1.99 -13.48 -7.96
C ILE A 138 3.02 -14.40 -7.30
N THR A 139 3.89 -13.81 -6.48
CA THR A 139 4.91 -14.52 -5.70
C THR A 139 5.22 -13.70 -4.44
N ALA A 140 6.03 -14.23 -3.53
CA ALA A 140 6.47 -13.49 -2.36
C ALA A 140 7.91 -13.83 -2.00
N ALA A 141 8.61 -12.88 -1.39
CA ALA A 141 9.81 -13.15 -0.63
C ALA A 141 9.45 -13.12 0.86
N TYR A 142 9.91 -14.08 1.66
CA TYR A 142 9.59 -14.16 3.09
C TYR A 142 10.84 -14.32 3.96
N ARG A 143 10.73 -13.88 5.22
CA ARG A 143 11.69 -14.15 6.28
C ARG A 143 10.97 -14.76 7.47
N ASN A 144 11.41 -15.94 7.88
CA ASN A 144 10.83 -16.67 8.99
C ASN A 144 11.53 -16.31 10.31
N ALA A 145 11.09 -15.24 10.96
CA ALA A 145 11.61 -14.82 12.26
C ALA A 145 11.07 -15.71 13.40
N LYS A 146 11.59 -15.56 14.62
CA LYS A 146 11.15 -16.37 15.77
C LYS A 146 9.65 -16.21 16.05
N GLU A 147 9.15 -14.98 16.05
CA GLU A 147 7.78 -14.63 16.46
C GLU A 147 6.88 -14.17 15.31
N SER A 148 7.46 -13.87 14.15
CA SER A 148 6.75 -13.39 12.97
C SER A 148 7.17 -14.13 11.70
N LEU A 149 6.30 -14.04 10.69
CA LEU A 149 6.62 -14.34 9.31
C LEU A 149 6.47 -13.02 8.53
N ASP A 150 7.59 -12.44 8.15
CA ASP A 150 7.63 -11.19 7.39
C ASP A 150 7.66 -11.53 5.90
N MET A 151 6.86 -10.83 5.11
CA MET A 151 6.65 -11.14 3.69
C MET A 151 6.61 -9.86 2.85
N ILE A 152 7.14 -9.96 1.64
CA ILE A 152 6.98 -8.97 0.58
C ILE A 152 6.30 -9.70 -0.58
N ILE A 153 5.03 -9.39 -0.83
CA ILE A 153 4.24 -10.00 -1.89
C ILE A 153 4.38 -9.14 -3.14
N TYR A 154 4.76 -9.78 -4.25
CA TYR A 154 4.96 -9.14 -5.54
C TYR A 154 3.83 -9.49 -6.51
N PHE A 155 3.29 -8.45 -7.13
CA PHE A 155 2.38 -8.53 -8.26
C PHE A 155 3.07 -7.96 -9.49
N ILE A 156 3.37 -8.82 -10.46
CA ILE A 156 3.89 -8.39 -11.77
C ILE A 156 2.70 -8.33 -12.72
N VAL A 157 2.32 -7.13 -13.15
CA VAL A 157 1.03 -6.89 -13.82
C VAL A 157 1.28 -6.38 -15.23
N LYS A 158 0.96 -7.22 -16.23
CA LYS A 158 1.25 -6.94 -17.64
C LYS A 158 0.54 -5.67 -18.14
N SER A 159 -0.76 -5.59 -17.94
CA SER A 159 -1.59 -4.47 -18.43
C SER A 159 -1.17 -3.11 -17.88
N LYS A 160 -0.47 -3.09 -16.74
CA LYS A 160 -0.01 -1.88 -16.06
C LYS A 160 1.48 -1.62 -16.21
N LYS A 161 2.21 -2.51 -16.87
CA LYS A 161 3.66 -2.45 -17.08
C LYS A 161 4.45 -2.15 -15.80
N ARG A 162 4.09 -2.81 -14.70
CA ARG A 162 4.66 -2.52 -13.38
C ARG A 162 4.79 -3.76 -12.51
N VAL A 163 5.77 -3.70 -11.61
CA VAL A 163 5.89 -4.57 -10.44
C VAL A 163 5.33 -3.81 -9.24
N ILE A 164 4.47 -4.45 -8.46
CA ILE A 164 3.88 -3.88 -7.25
C ILE A 164 4.28 -4.75 -6.09
N ALA A 165 4.86 -4.16 -5.05
CA ALA A 165 5.21 -4.84 -3.82
C ALA A 165 4.21 -4.47 -2.70
N SER A 166 3.96 -5.42 -1.80
CA SER A 166 3.20 -5.21 -0.58
C SER A 166 3.87 -5.93 0.58
N ASP A 167 4.28 -5.16 1.59
CA ASP A 167 4.89 -5.70 2.80
C ASP A 167 3.82 -6.15 3.79
N MET A 168 4.06 -7.29 4.44
CA MET A 168 3.18 -7.90 5.43
C MET A 168 4.00 -8.54 6.54
N SER A 169 3.46 -8.55 7.75
CA SER A 169 4.04 -9.29 8.87
C SER A 169 2.93 -10.02 9.60
N PHE A 170 3.08 -11.34 9.71
CA PHE A 170 2.14 -12.21 10.39
C PHE A 170 2.75 -12.67 11.71
N SER A 171 2.14 -12.27 12.84
CA SER A 171 2.54 -12.79 14.14
C SER A 171 2.17 -14.27 14.24
N LYS A 172 3.16 -15.13 14.52
CA LYS A 172 2.98 -16.58 14.52
C LYS A 172 1.96 -17.04 15.55
N LEU A 173 2.07 -16.49 16.75
CA LEU A 173 1.20 -16.80 17.90
C LEU A 173 -0.27 -16.43 17.67
N THR A 174 -0.54 -15.45 16.81
CA THR A 174 -1.89 -14.92 16.61
C THR A 174 -2.54 -15.45 15.34
N PHE A 175 -1.73 -15.81 14.34
CA PHE A 175 -2.21 -16.18 13.01
C PHE A 175 -2.23 -17.69 12.79
N PHE A 176 -1.32 -18.41 13.46
CA PHE A 176 -1.18 -19.85 13.31
C PHE A 176 -1.48 -20.55 14.63
N CYS A 177 -2.14 -21.70 14.50
CA CYS A 177 -2.61 -22.51 15.61
C CYS A 177 -2.08 -23.94 15.43
N GLU A 178 -1.81 -24.62 16.54
CA GLU A 178 -1.57 -26.06 16.50
C GLU A 178 -2.89 -26.81 16.51
N LYS A 179 -3.08 -27.68 15.52
CA LYS A 179 -4.21 -28.61 15.46
C LYS A 179 -3.71 -30.02 15.74
N MET A 180 -4.22 -30.62 16.82
CA MET A 180 -3.98 -32.04 17.11
C MET A 180 -4.52 -32.91 15.98
N ILE A 181 -3.69 -33.82 15.48
CA ILE A 181 -4.13 -34.81 14.48
C ILE A 181 -4.91 -35.90 15.23
N PRO A 182 -6.18 -36.18 14.87
CA PRO A 182 -6.95 -37.23 15.51
C PRO A 182 -6.18 -38.56 15.51
N PHE A 183 -6.15 -39.24 16.65
CA PHE A 183 -5.47 -40.53 16.83
C PHE A 183 -3.93 -40.49 16.67
N SER A 184 -3.31 -39.31 16.70
CA SER A 184 -1.86 -39.13 16.74
C SER A 184 -1.46 -38.20 17.89
N ARG A 185 -0.23 -38.38 18.41
CA ARG A 185 0.38 -37.42 19.35
C ARG A 185 1.01 -36.21 18.63
N ALA A 186 1.00 -36.20 17.30
CA ALA A 186 1.53 -35.10 16.52
C ALA A 186 0.51 -33.95 16.41
N SER A 187 1.00 -32.72 16.55
CA SER A 187 0.30 -31.52 16.13
C SER A 187 0.75 -31.10 14.72
N LYS A 188 -0.14 -30.43 14.00
CA LYS A 188 0.16 -29.77 12.72
C LYS A 188 -0.16 -28.30 12.85
N THR A 189 0.71 -27.42 12.36
CA THR A 189 0.41 -25.99 12.30
C THR A 189 -0.65 -25.74 11.23
N VAL A 190 -1.64 -24.92 11.54
CA VAL A 190 -2.72 -24.49 10.64
C VAL A 190 -2.93 -22.98 10.79
N ILE A 191 -3.57 -22.34 9.82
CA ILE A 191 -4.11 -20.99 10.01
C ILE A 191 -5.27 -21.10 11.01
N CYS A 192 -5.28 -20.24 12.03
CA CYS A 192 -6.34 -20.25 13.03
C CYS A 192 -7.71 -20.00 12.39
N LYS A 193 -8.74 -20.78 12.76
CA LYS A 193 -10.08 -20.70 12.14
C LYS A 193 -10.70 -19.29 12.22
N ASN A 194 -10.47 -18.56 13.32
CA ASN A 194 -10.92 -17.19 13.51
C ASN A 194 -10.11 -16.15 12.69
N LYS A 195 -9.06 -16.58 11.99
CA LYS A 195 -8.20 -15.76 11.13
C LYS A 195 -8.34 -16.10 9.65
N GLU A 196 -9.02 -17.18 9.29
CA GLU A 196 -9.33 -17.49 7.89
C GLU A 196 -10.05 -16.31 7.22
N ASP A 197 -11.12 -15.77 7.83
CA ASP A 197 -11.82 -14.62 7.27
C ASP A 197 -10.95 -13.36 7.21
N ALA A 198 -10.09 -13.13 8.22
CA ALA A 198 -9.17 -12.00 8.24
C ALA A 198 -8.13 -12.09 7.10
N SER A 199 -7.60 -13.28 6.83
CA SER A 199 -6.66 -13.52 5.72
C SER A 199 -7.30 -13.19 4.37
N LEU A 200 -8.56 -13.59 4.17
CA LEU A 200 -9.32 -13.30 2.95
C LEU A 200 -9.57 -11.81 2.79
N VAL A 201 -9.91 -11.09 3.87
CA VAL A 201 -10.03 -9.62 3.83
C VAL A 201 -8.70 -8.98 3.43
N ILE A 202 -7.59 -9.43 4.02
CA ILE A 202 -6.25 -8.92 3.69
C ILE A 202 -5.94 -9.14 2.20
N TYR A 203 -6.14 -10.35 1.66
CA TYR A 203 -5.85 -10.63 0.25
C TYR A 203 -6.76 -9.85 -0.70
N LEU A 204 -8.04 -9.72 -0.36
CA LEU A 204 -9.00 -8.95 -1.15
C LEU A 204 -8.66 -7.45 -1.13
N GLN A 205 -8.31 -6.92 0.04
CA GLN A 205 -7.86 -5.54 0.20
C GLN A 205 -6.59 -5.28 -0.61
N MET A 206 -5.58 -6.14 -0.51
CA MET A 206 -4.38 -6.05 -1.34
C MET A 206 -4.71 -6.05 -2.82
N PHE A 207 -5.57 -6.98 -3.26
CA PHE A 207 -5.99 -7.09 -4.63
C PHE A 207 -6.63 -5.77 -5.10
N LEU A 208 -7.58 -5.25 -4.34
CA LEU A 208 -8.28 -4.00 -4.67
C LEU A 208 -7.36 -2.79 -4.65
N GLU A 209 -6.60 -2.57 -3.59
CA GLU A 209 -5.74 -1.39 -3.44
C GLU A 209 -4.58 -1.38 -4.44
N LYS A 210 -3.91 -2.52 -4.59
CA LYS A 210 -2.70 -2.61 -5.41
C LYS A 210 -3.05 -2.77 -6.87
N LEU A 211 -3.99 -3.64 -7.20
CA LEU A 211 -4.34 -3.90 -8.60
C LEU A 211 -5.41 -2.96 -9.11
N CYS A 212 -6.28 -2.40 -8.28
CA CYS A 212 -7.40 -1.55 -8.72
C CYS A 212 -7.65 -0.31 -7.86
N PRO A 213 -6.65 0.58 -7.66
CA PRO A 213 -6.80 1.73 -6.76
C PRO A 213 -7.96 2.65 -7.15
N GLY A 214 -8.21 2.83 -8.46
CA GLY A 214 -9.33 3.64 -8.96
C GLY A 214 -10.71 3.03 -8.68
N LEU A 215 -10.80 1.71 -8.51
CA LEU A 215 -12.06 1.04 -8.20
C LEU A 215 -12.56 1.41 -6.81
N ILE A 216 -11.67 1.46 -5.82
CA ILE A 216 -12.05 1.88 -4.45
C ILE A 216 -12.63 3.30 -4.48
N ASN A 217 -12.02 4.20 -5.24
CA ASN A 217 -12.50 5.57 -5.41
C ASN A 217 -13.84 5.65 -6.16
N GLN A 218 -14.05 4.81 -7.18
CA GLN A 218 -15.32 4.75 -7.92
C GLN A 218 -16.44 4.17 -7.08
N LEU A 219 -16.16 3.11 -6.33
CA LEU A 219 -17.09 2.52 -5.38
C LEU A 219 -17.43 3.58 -4.33
N THR A 220 -16.46 4.10 -3.59
CA THR A 220 -16.71 5.11 -2.55
C THR A 220 -17.33 6.42 -3.06
N GLY A 221 -17.03 6.85 -4.30
CA GLY A 221 -17.50 8.10 -4.90
C GLY A 221 -18.92 8.04 -5.49
N ASN A 222 -19.28 6.96 -6.18
CA ASN A 222 -20.63 6.79 -6.75
C ASN A 222 -21.71 6.59 -5.67
N PHE A 223 -21.33 6.13 -4.47
CA PHE A 223 -22.30 5.90 -3.40
C PHE A 223 -22.71 7.17 -2.63
N ASN A 224 -21.99 8.29 -2.77
CA ASN A 224 -22.38 9.57 -2.18
C ASN A 224 -23.29 10.42 -3.08
N THR A 225 -23.53 10.01 -4.33
CA THR A 225 -24.24 10.82 -5.34
C THR A 225 -25.67 10.40 -5.63
N ASN A 226 -26.17 9.29 -5.06
CA ASN A 226 -27.50 8.76 -5.39
C ASN A 226 -28.67 9.29 -4.53
N ASN A 227 -28.53 10.45 -3.89
CA ASN A 227 -29.64 11.13 -3.20
C ASN A 227 -30.01 12.51 -3.81
N SER A 228 -29.81 12.71 -5.11
CA SER A 228 -30.38 13.88 -5.79
C SER A 228 -30.99 13.48 -7.13
N GLY A 229 -32.25 13.05 -7.07
CA GLY A 229 -33.10 13.01 -8.26
C GLY A 229 -33.50 14.44 -8.65
N ASN A 230 -33.11 14.87 -9.85
CA ASN A 230 -34.02 15.31 -10.91
C ASN A 230 -33.29 16.15 -11.96
N ASN A 231 -33.56 15.80 -13.22
CA ASN A 231 -33.66 16.67 -14.40
C ASN A 231 -32.70 17.87 -14.49
N GLN A 232 -31.76 17.82 -15.43
CA GLN A 232 -31.62 18.91 -16.39
C GLN A 232 -30.88 18.51 -17.67
N LYS A 233 -31.51 18.91 -18.78
CA LYS A 233 -31.02 18.95 -20.16
C LYS A 233 -29.66 19.65 -20.27
N LEU A 234 -28.96 19.33 -21.36
CA LEU A 234 -27.83 20.06 -21.93
C LEU A 234 -27.81 21.55 -21.55
N GLN A 235 -26.72 22.00 -20.92
CA GLN A 235 -26.15 23.31 -21.15
C GLN A 235 -24.64 23.29 -20.96
N SER A 236 -23.96 23.72 -22.02
CA SER A 236 -22.53 24.00 -22.10
C SER A 236 -22.10 25.14 -21.17
N LYS A 237 -20.89 25.00 -20.60
CA LYS A 237 -20.06 26.03 -19.95
C LYS A 237 -20.61 26.66 -18.66
N SER A 238 -20.05 26.23 -17.54
CA SER A 238 -19.63 27.15 -16.49
C SER A 238 -18.31 26.67 -15.88
N ASN A 239 -17.46 27.62 -15.53
CA ASN A 239 -16.19 27.40 -14.85
C ASN A 239 -16.41 26.47 -13.64
N GLN A 240 -16.01 25.21 -13.73
CA GLN A 240 -15.86 24.36 -12.56
C GLN A 240 -14.75 24.99 -11.72
N GLN A 241 -15.16 25.72 -10.70
CA GLN A 241 -14.30 26.19 -9.63
C GLN A 241 -13.64 24.94 -9.05
N VAL A 242 -12.40 24.67 -9.44
CA VAL A 242 -11.62 23.52 -8.97
C VAL A 242 -11.63 23.60 -7.46
N SER A 243 -12.26 22.62 -6.81
CA SER A 243 -12.32 22.55 -5.35
C SER A 243 -10.88 22.47 -4.83
N LEU A 244 -10.46 23.52 -4.11
CA LEU A 244 -9.09 23.58 -3.62
C LEU A 244 -8.90 22.59 -2.47
N ILE A 245 -7.79 21.86 -2.52
CA ILE A 245 -7.29 20.97 -1.47
C ILE A 245 -6.26 21.77 -0.66
N TYR A 246 -6.57 22.02 0.61
CA TYR A 246 -5.73 22.77 1.52
C TYR A 246 -4.75 21.85 2.24
N ILE A 247 -3.46 22.08 2.01
CA ILE A 247 -2.38 21.28 2.59
C ILE A 247 -1.57 22.15 3.55
N THR A 248 -1.27 21.58 4.72
CA THR A 248 -0.30 22.15 5.66
C THR A 248 0.84 21.17 5.90
N GLN A 249 2.00 21.68 6.32
CA GLN A 249 3.12 20.85 6.72
C GLN A 249 3.34 20.98 8.23
N LEU A 250 3.51 19.85 8.92
CA LEU A 250 3.97 19.77 10.30
C LEU A 250 5.28 18.99 10.36
N SER A 251 6.14 19.37 11.30
CA SER A 251 7.48 18.80 11.40
C SER A 251 7.46 17.29 11.63
N PHE A 252 8.55 16.65 11.24
CA PHE A 252 8.74 15.21 11.41
C PHE A 252 8.84 14.85 12.89
N MET A 253 8.64 13.57 13.19
CA MET A 253 8.74 13.03 14.54
C MET A 253 9.76 11.89 14.60
N ASP A 254 10.41 11.75 15.76
CA ASP A 254 11.15 10.53 16.08
C ASP A 254 10.22 9.60 16.88
N PRO A 255 9.80 8.45 16.32
CA PRO A 255 8.86 7.56 16.98
C PRO A 255 9.43 6.88 18.23
N PHE A 256 10.75 6.79 18.37
CA PHE A 256 11.39 6.21 19.55
C PHE A 256 11.51 7.20 20.69
N LEU A 257 11.72 8.47 20.36
CA LEU A 257 11.89 9.51 21.36
C LEU A 257 10.57 10.23 21.70
N GLY A 258 9.52 10.02 20.90
CA GLY A 258 8.18 10.54 21.17
C GLY A 258 8.09 12.07 21.11
N TYR A 259 9.00 12.73 20.39
CA TYR A 259 9.02 14.19 20.26
C TYR A 259 9.15 14.65 18.81
N SER A 260 8.76 15.90 18.58
CA SER A 260 8.84 16.53 17.26
C SER A 260 10.24 17.02 16.96
N LEU A 261 10.71 16.81 15.73
CA LEU A 261 11.94 17.39 15.21
C LEU A 261 11.82 18.88 14.89
N ASN A 262 10.71 19.52 15.22
CA ASN A 262 10.50 20.95 15.03
C ASN A 262 11.63 21.74 15.72
N ASN A 263 12.18 22.73 15.02
CA ASN A 263 13.31 23.56 15.44
C ASN A 263 14.63 22.81 15.67
N THR A 264 14.71 21.52 15.38
CA THR A 264 16.00 20.81 15.35
C THR A 264 16.72 21.07 14.03
N PRO A 265 18.08 21.12 13.98
CA PRO A 265 18.80 21.28 12.72
C PRO A 265 18.42 20.24 11.67
N GLN A 266 18.26 18.98 12.08
CA GLN A 266 17.85 17.86 11.23
C GLN A 266 16.41 18.02 10.71
N GLY A 267 15.48 18.37 11.59
CA GLY A 267 14.08 18.61 11.22
C GLY A 267 13.95 19.77 10.24
N ASN A 268 14.67 20.87 10.46
CA ASN A 268 14.65 22.03 9.56
C ASN A 268 15.10 21.69 8.13
N LEU A 269 16.10 20.82 7.99
CA LEU A 269 16.58 20.35 6.68
C LEU A 269 15.51 19.52 5.94
N ILE A 270 14.85 18.60 6.65
CA ILE A 270 13.78 17.76 6.09
C ILE A 270 12.55 18.60 5.77
N ASP A 271 12.11 19.44 6.70
CA ASP A 271 10.94 20.32 6.56
C ASP A 271 11.09 21.27 5.37
N LYS A 272 12.31 21.76 5.11
CA LYS A 272 12.62 22.56 3.92
C LYS A 272 12.45 21.75 2.63
N ALA A 273 12.97 20.53 2.57
CA ALA A 273 12.82 19.66 1.40
C ALA A 273 11.34 19.30 1.16
N VAL A 274 10.59 19.00 2.22
CA VAL A 274 9.16 18.71 2.13
C VAL A 274 8.37 19.91 1.66
N SER A 275 8.61 21.08 2.24
CA SER A 275 7.96 22.33 1.80
C SER A 275 8.25 22.63 0.33
N THR A 276 9.45 22.34 -0.16
CA THR A 276 9.79 22.45 -1.58
C THR A 276 8.97 21.48 -2.44
N GLY A 277 8.83 20.21 -2.01
CA GLY A 277 8.00 19.23 -2.70
C GLY A 277 6.54 19.64 -2.82
N ILE A 278 5.93 20.11 -1.73
CA ILE A 278 4.53 20.58 -1.75
C ILE A 278 4.37 21.80 -2.66
N LYS A 279 5.32 22.76 -2.61
CA LYS A 279 5.31 23.93 -3.50
C LYS A 279 5.37 23.52 -4.97
N GLN A 280 6.27 22.60 -5.33
CA GLN A 280 6.36 22.09 -6.70
C GLN A 280 5.08 21.34 -7.13
N ALA A 281 4.47 20.57 -6.22
CA ALA A 281 3.18 19.92 -6.48
C ALA A 281 2.08 20.96 -6.71
N SER A 282 2.02 22.04 -5.91
CA SER A 282 1.04 23.13 -6.09
C SER A 282 1.22 23.94 -7.38
N GLN A 283 2.45 24.05 -7.88
CA GLN A 283 2.72 24.67 -9.18
C GLN A 283 2.27 23.76 -10.34
N SER A 284 2.34 22.44 -10.15
CA SER A 284 1.96 21.45 -11.17
C SER A 284 0.47 21.13 -11.16
N ASN A 285 -0.21 21.35 -10.03
CA ASN A 285 -1.64 21.08 -9.85
C ASN A 285 -2.32 22.25 -9.13
N SER A 286 -3.12 23.02 -9.87
CA SER A 286 -3.82 24.21 -9.37
C SER A 286 -4.89 23.92 -8.32
N ALA A 287 -5.26 22.66 -8.11
CA ALA A 287 -6.15 22.27 -7.02
C ALA A 287 -5.46 22.35 -5.65
N ILE A 288 -4.13 22.32 -5.58
CA ILE A 288 -3.39 22.25 -4.31
C ILE A 288 -3.07 23.66 -3.81
N ALA A 289 -3.52 23.98 -2.60
CA ALA A 289 -3.25 25.24 -1.92
C ALA A 289 -2.43 24.98 -0.64
N PHE A 290 -1.12 25.25 -0.71
CA PHE A 290 -0.22 25.05 0.42
C PHE A 290 -0.21 26.24 1.38
N ASN A 291 -0.45 25.99 2.68
CA ASN A 291 -0.40 26.99 3.75
C ASN A 291 -1.25 28.25 3.47
N LYS A 292 -2.41 28.09 2.84
CA LYS A 292 -3.31 29.21 2.53
C LYS A 292 -3.87 29.83 3.81
N SER A 293 -4.00 31.15 3.83
CA SER A 293 -4.60 31.87 4.96
C SER A 293 -5.99 31.33 5.32
N GLY A 294 -6.25 31.12 6.61
CA GLY A 294 -7.48 30.51 7.11
C GLY A 294 -7.60 28.99 6.93
N HIS A 295 -6.63 28.36 6.25
CA HIS A 295 -6.58 26.93 5.94
C HIS A 295 -5.17 26.35 6.23
N ARG A 296 -4.63 26.69 7.41
CA ARG A 296 -3.26 26.36 7.78
C ARG A 296 -3.18 25.97 9.25
N ILE A 297 -2.38 24.95 9.54
CA ILE A 297 -1.91 24.63 10.89
C ILE A 297 -0.47 25.11 10.99
N ASN A 298 -0.20 26.02 11.92
CA ASN A 298 1.17 26.52 12.09
C ASN A 298 2.10 25.39 12.57
N ASN A 299 3.27 25.25 11.95
CA ASN A 299 4.29 24.27 12.32
C ASN A 299 5.01 24.70 13.62
N THR A 300 4.30 24.63 14.75
CA THR A 300 4.79 25.00 16.09
C THR A 300 4.91 23.76 16.98
N ASN A 301 5.74 23.82 18.02
CA ASN A 301 5.91 22.71 18.97
C ASN A 301 4.56 22.24 19.55
N PRO A 302 3.62 23.11 19.99
CA PRO A 302 2.32 22.66 20.48
C PRO A 302 1.52 21.84 19.45
N ASN A 303 1.47 22.27 18.18
CA ASN A 303 0.72 21.56 17.15
C ASN A 303 1.38 20.23 16.77
N CYS A 304 2.71 20.20 16.70
CA CYS A 304 3.45 18.97 16.41
C CYS A 304 3.31 17.97 17.56
N ASN A 305 3.46 18.42 18.82
CA ASN A 305 3.29 17.56 19.98
C ASN A 305 1.85 17.06 20.11
N LYS A 306 0.84 17.88 19.78
CA LYS A 306 -0.55 17.43 19.73
C LYS A 306 -0.74 16.28 18.73
N LEU A 307 -0.16 16.40 17.54
CA LEU A 307 -0.19 15.33 16.54
C LEU A 307 0.50 14.06 17.04
N ILE A 308 1.70 14.19 17.59
CA ILE A 308 2.51 13.09 18.13
C ILE A 308 1.76 12.36 19.26
N ASN A 309 1.21 13.12 20.20
CA ASN A 309 0.46 12.55 21.32
C ASN A 309 -0.75 11.75 20.86
N ILE A 310 -1.42 12.16 19.77
CA ILE A 310 -2.52 11.39 19.18
C ILE A 310 -1.99 10.14 18.46
N ILE A 311 -0.95 10.28 17.62
CA ILE A 311 -0.42 9.17 16.81
C ILE A 311 0.18 8.06 17.68
N PHE A 312 0.86 8.41 18.77
CA PHE A 312 1.54 7.46 19.64
C PHE A 312 0.76 7.11 20.91
N ASP A 313 -0.50 7.55 21.07
CA ASP A 313 -1.33 7.14 22.19
C ASP A 313 -1.53 5.60 22.15
N PRO A 314 -1.06 4.84 23.15
CA PRO A 314 -1.24 3.39 23.16
C PRO A 314 -2.70 2.99 23.47
N ASN A 315 -3.52 3.91 23.99
CA ASN A 315 -4.90 3.64 24.37
C ASN A 315 -5.89 3.86 23.22
N LEU A 316 -5.42 4.33 22.06
CA LEU A 316 -6.25 4.58 20.90
C LEU A 316 -5.95 3.58 19.79
N GLU A 317 -7.01 3.04 19.18
CA GLU A 317 -6.90 2.30 17.94
C GLU A 317 -6.63 3.23 16.75
N GLN A 318 -6.07 2.70 15.66
CA GLN A 318 -5.72 3.48 14.47
C GLN A 318 -6.88 4.36 13.95
N LYS A 319 -8.10 3.81 13.91
CA LYS A 319 -9.30 4.54 13.49
C LYS A 319 -9.61 5.72 14.42
N GLN A 320 -9.46 5.52 15.72
CA GLN A 320 -9.68 6.56 16.74
C GLN A 320 -8.60 7.64 16.66
N LYS A 321 -7.33 7.25 16.46
CA LYS A 321 -6.22 8.18 16.23
C LYS A 321 -6.53 9.11 15.07
N MET A 322 -6.94 8.55 13.93
CA MET A 322 -7.25 9.35 12.75
C MET A 322 -8.47 10.25 12.95
N SER A 323 -9.52 9.72 13.57
CA SER A 323 -10.68 10.54 13.94
C SER A 323 -10.28 11.73 14.81
N ARG A 324 -9.36 11.53 15.78
CA ARG A 324 -8.85 12.61 16.64
C ARG A 324 -7.95 13.59 15.90
N VAL A 325 -7.06 13.13 15.01
CA VAL A 325 -6.28 14.06 14.16
C VAL A 325 -7.23 14.93 13.33
N THR A 326 -8.27 14.34 12.76
CA THR A 326 -9.27 15.09 11.98
C THR A 326 -10.01 16.10 12.85
N SER A 327 -10.58 15.70 13.98
CA SER A 327 -11.35 16.60 14.85
C SER A 327 -10.51 17.67 15.52
N ASP A 328 -9.28 17.34 15.93
CA ASP A 328 -8.49 18.18 16.82
C ASP A 328 -7.47 19.06 16.08
N LEU A 329 -7.13 18.71 14.83
CA LEU A 329 -6.13 19.40 14.02
C LEU A 329 -6.67 19.85 12.67
N LEU A 330 -7.26 18.97 11.86
CA LEU A 330 -7.68 19.31 10.49
C LEU A 330 -8.92 20.20 10.44
N THR A 331 -10.02 19.77 11.07
CA THR A 331 -11.31 20.47 11.05
C THR A 331 -11.24 21.89 11.62
N PRO A 332 -10.61 22.16 12.78
CA PRO A 332 -10.54 23.51 13.34
C PRO A 332 -9.79 24.50 12.44
N HIS A 333 -8.86 24.00 11.63
CA HIS A 333 -8.03 24.80 10.74
C HIS A 333 -8.49 24.70 9.28
N LYS A 334 -9.66 24.10 9.01
CA LYS A 334 -10.23 23.92 7.66
C LYS A 334 -9.20 23.41 6.64
N THR A 335 -8.32 22.53 7.10
CA THR A 335 -7.23 21.96 6.30
C THR A 335 -7.64 20.55 5.87
N ASP A 336 -7.40 20.20 4.62
CA ASP A 336 -7.76 18.88 4.09
C ASP A 336 -6.69 17.84 4.39
N CYS A 337 -5.42 18.25 4.39
CA CYS A 337 -4.29 17.34 4.62
C CYS A 337 -3.16 17.95 5.46
N ILE A 338 -2.53 17.10 6.27
CA ILE A 338 -1.23 17.36 6.90
C ILE A 338 -0.18 16.50 6.21
N VAL A 339 0.90 17.13 5.73
CA VAL A 339 2.14 16.43 5.36
C VAL A 339 3.10 16.48 6.55
N THR A 340 3.57 15.32 6.97
CA THR A 340 4.50 15.14 8.09
C THR A 340 5.35 13.88 7.81
N GLY A 341 5.96 13.29 8.83
CA GLY A 341 6.61 12.00 8.68
C GLY A 341 7.37 11.55 9.91
N GLN A 342 8.05 10.42 9.76
CA GLN A 342 8.87 9.81 10.80
C GLN A 342 10.33 9.74 10.33
N LEU A 343 11.25 10.07 11.23
CA LEU A 343 12.68 9.80 11.05
C LEU A 343 13.14 8.86 12.16
N ILE A 344 13.60 7.67 11.77
CA ILE A 344 14.15 6.66 12.67
C ILE A 344 15.65 6.65 12.48
N THR A 345 16.37 7.27 13.41
CA THR A 345 17.83 7.40 13.35
C THR A 345 18.56 6.17 13.90
N GLN A 346 17.86 5.31 14.65
CA GLN A 346 18.41 4.12 15.29
C GLN A 346 18.61 2.95 14.31
N ARG A 347 18.08 3.06 13.08
CA ARG A 347 18.28 2.08 12.00
C ARG A 347 19.56 2.41 11.22
N ASN A 348 20.20 1.39 10.64
CA ASN A 348 21.35 1.55 9.77
C ASN A 348 21.09 0.85 8.41
N PRO A 349 20.80 1.60 7.32
CA PRO A 349 20.72 3.07 7.26
C PRO A 349 19.49 3.64 8.00
N PRO A 350 19.48 4.95 8.33
CA PRO A 350 18.30 5.61 8.89
C PRO A 350 17.06 5.44 8.00
N ASP A 351 15.88 5.38 8.61
CA ASP A 351 14.61 5.21 7.89
C ASP A 351 13.81 6.51 7.96
N LEU A 352 13.51 7.09 6.80
CA LEU A 352 12.75 8.33 6.66
C LEU A 352 11.45 8.03 5.91
N ARG A 353 10.32 8.33 6.54
CA ARG A 353 8.98 8.10 5.99
C ARG A 353 8.22 9.40 5.93
N VAL A 354 7.77 9.80 4.76
CA VAL A 354 6.86 10.94 4.58
C VAL A 354 5.43 10.43 4.68
N MET A 355 4.57 11.15 5.37
CA MET A 355 3.18 10.78 5.62
C MET A 355 2.23 11.91 5.17
N LEU A 356 1.16 11.56 4.47
CA LEU A 356 0.05 12.43 4.13
C LEU A 356 -1.19 11.98 4.91
N ILE A 357 -1.59 12.76 5.91
CA ILE A 357 -2.78 12.49 6.72
C ILE A 357 -3.94 13.32 6.16
N ARG A 358 -5.04 12.66 5.79
CA ARG A 358 -6.21 13.29 5.17
C ARG A 358 -7.39 13.39 6.12
N ASN A 359 -8.25 14.40 5.91
CA ASN A 359 -9.47 14.64 6.68
C ASN A 359 -10.55 13.54 6.55
N ASN A 360 -10.38 12.59 5.63
CA ASN A 360 -11.19 11.37 5.53
C ASN A 360 -10.66 10.21 6.38
N ASN A 361 -9.77 10.49 7.34
CA ASN A 361 -9.16 9.53 8.26
C ASN A 361 -8.21 8.51 7.60
N THR A 362 -7.61 8.85 6.46
CA THR A 362 -6.60 8.01 5.78
C THR A 362 -5.19 8.56 5.96
N ILE A 363 -4.19 7.68 5.92
CA ILE A 363 -2.77 8.03 5.89
C ILE A 363 -2.11 7.31 4.73
N ASP A 364 -1.51 8.09 3.83
CA ASP A 364 -0.57 7.54 2.86
C ASP A 364 0.86 7.77 3.32
N THR A 365 1.74 6.80 3.06
CA THR A 365 3.14 6.86 3.49
C THR A 365 4.05 6.54 2.32
N GLN A 366 5.09 7.35 2.13
CA GLN A 366 6.19 7.10 1.20
C GLN A 366 7.50 6.96 1.97
N GLN A 367 8.22 5.86 1.72
CA GLN A 367 9.55 5.66 2.28
C GLN A 367 10.60 6.30 1.38
N VAL A 368 11.49 7.10 1.97
CA VAL A 368 12.59 7.72 1.24
C VAL A 368 13.79 6.76 1.24
N PRO A 369 14.26 6.27 0.08
CA PRO A 369 15.36 5.31 0.04
C PRO A 369 16.70 5.95 0.42
N ILE A 370 17.19 5.60 1.61
CA ILE A 370 18.49 6.04 2.14
C ILE A 370 19.49 4.89 2.01
N SER A 371 20.57 5.10 1.25
CA SER A 371 21.57 4.06 0.96
C SER A 371 22.72 3.99 1.97
N LYS A 372 23.05 5.10 2.62
CA LYS A 372 24.14 5.19 3.62
C LYS A 372 23.76 6.16 4.74
N ASN A 373 23.81 7.45 4.47
CA ASN A 373 23.56 8.52 5.44
C ASN A 373 22.48 9.47 4.91
N LEU A 374 21.61 9.94 5.80
CA LEU A 374 20.66 11.01 5.50
C LEU A 374 21.32 12.39 5.59
N PHE A 375 22.18 12.57 6.59
CA PHE A 375 22.88 13.82 6.88
C PHE A 375 24.38 13.71 6.64
N CYS A 376 24.95 14.74 6.02
CA CYS A 376 26.36 14.89 5.72
C CYS A 376 26.89 16.18 6.36
N LEU A 377 28.20 16.35 6.49
CA LEU A 377 28.78 17.65 6.85
C LEU A 377 28.66 18.59 5.65
N ASP A 378 28.34 19.85 5.90
CA ASP A 378 28.32 20.86 4.85
C ASP A 378 29.77 21.07 4.33
N PRO A 379 30.03 20.90 3.02
CA PRO A 379 31.37 21.07 2.46
C PRO A 379 31.91 22.50 2.64
N ASN A 380 31.03 23.49 2.79
CA ASN A 380 31.41 24.89 3.02
C ASN A 380 31.50 25.25 4.51
N ASN A 381 30.89 24.44 5.38
CA ASN A 381 30.96 24.62 6.83
C ASN A 381 30.89 23.27 7.56
N PRO A 382 32.05 22.62 7.83
CA PRO A 382 32.10 21.30 8.46
C PRO A 382 31.46 21.22 9.86
N SER A 383 31.17 22.35 10.52
CA SER A 383 30.45 22.39 11.79
C SER A 383 28.93 22.26 11.66
N GLN A 384 28.40 22.35 10.43
CA GLN A 384 26.97 22.25 10.14
C GLN A 384 26.64 20.95 9.41
N LYS A 385 25.49 20.36 9.76
CA LYS A 385 24.92 19.23 9.04
C LYS A 385 24.07 19.74 7.89
N THR A 386 24.12 19.05 6.75
CA THR A 386 23.26 19.25 5.59
C THR A 386 22.67 17.90 5.16
N LEU A 387 21.69 17.92 4.25
CA LEU A 387 21.24 16.68 3.59
C LEU A 387 22.35 16.17 2.67
N CYS A 388 22.62 14.87 2.70
CA CYS A 388 23.57 14.28 1.76
C CYS A 388 23.15 14.50 0.30
N PRO A 389 24.09 14.53 -0.66
CA PRO A 389 23.79 14.74 -2.07
C PRO A 389 22.66 13.84 -2.59
N GLY A 390 21.69 14.45 -3.29
CA GLY A 390 20.50 13.78 -3.83
C GLY A 390 19.40 13.45 -2.82
N MET A 391 19.62 13.59 -1.50
CA MET A 391 18.58 13.32 -0.51
C MET A 391 17.46 14.36 -0.53
N HIS A 392 17.77 15.62 -0.80
CA HIS A 392 16.76 16.66 -0.99
C HIS A 392 15.76 16.27 -2.09
N ASP A 393 16.26 15.85 -3.26
CA ASP A 393 15.43 15.52 -4.41
C ASP A 393 14.60 14.25 -4.18
N LYS A 394 15.15 13.27 -3.47
CA LYS A 394 14.40 12.08 -3.06
C LYS A 394 13.25 12.40 -2.12
N ILE A 395 13.45 13.31 -1.15
CA ILE A 395 12.38 13.75 -0.25
C ILE A 395 11.31 14.53 -1.04
N VAL A 396 11.75 15.45 -1.91
CA VAL A 396 10.86 16.21 -2.81
C VAL A 396 10.03 15.26 -3.67
N GLN A 397 10.65 14.23 -4.25
CA GLN A 397 9.97 13.25 -5.08
C GLN A 397 8.95 12.43 -4.29
N ALA A 398 9.32 11.93 -3.10
CA ALA A 398 8.40 11.21 -2.22
C ALA A 398 7.17 12.05 -1.84
N VAL A 399 7.34 13.36 -1.62
CA VAL A 399 6.24 14.29 -1.34
C VAL A 399 5.35 14.52 -2.55
N LYS A 400 5.89 14.52 -3.77
CA LYS A 400 5.11 14.68 -5.00
C LYS A 400 4.32 13.42 -5.38
N GLU A 401 4.78 12.26 -4.94
CA GLU A 401 4.12 10.97 -5.17
C GLU A 401 2.97 10.71 -4.18
N LEU A 402 3.00 11.35 -3.01
CA LEU A 402 1.86 11.47 -2.08
C LEU A 402 0.80 12.41 -2.65
#